data_AF-A0ABD4ZGZ5-F1
#
_entry.id   AF-A0ABD4ZGZ5-F1
#
_cell.length_a   1.000
_cell.length_b   1.000
_cell.length_c   1.000
_cell.angle_alpha   90.00
_cell.angle_beta   90.00
_cell.angle_gamma   90.00
#
_symmetry.space_group_name_H-M   'P 1'
#
loop_
_entity.id
_entity.type
_entity.pdbx_description
1 polymer ?
#
loop_
_entity_poly.entity_id
_entity_poly.type
_entity_poly.pdbx_seq_one_letter_code
_entity_poly.pdbx_strand_id
1 'polypeptide(L)'
;ALREQFIEFNEILLFEDLALFNLKLAEYLALYNSKRLHKALALTTPVEYILKENKNCNMWWTHTLHFRLILSMIVITHTAV
;
A
#
# COMPACT_ATOMS: atom_id res chain seq x y z
N ALA A 1 1.11 -16.62 -0.94
CA ALA A 1 1.15 -15.24 -0.39
C ALA A 1 1.86 -14.29 -1.38
N LEU A 2 1.92 -12.97 -1.13
CA LEU A 2 2.61 -11.98 -2.01
C LEU A 2 4.05 -12.41 -2.32
N ARG A 3 4.74 -12.97 -1.33
CA ARG A 3 6.10 -13.48 -1.45
C ARG A 3 6.25 -14.50 -2.59
N GLU A 4 5.52 -15.61 -2.48
CA GLU A 4 5.56 -16.72 -3.44
C GLU A 4 5.07 -16.33 -4.85
N GLN A 5 4.16 -15.36 -4.95
CA GLN A 5 3.46 -15.07 -6.21
C GLN A 5 4.06 -13.90 -7.00
N PHE A 6 4.90 -13.09 -6.36
CA PHE A 6 5.53 -11.95 -7.02
C PHE A 6 7.00 -11.80 -6.64
N ILE A 7 7.32 -11.80 -5.34
CA ILE A 7 8.68 -11.47 -4.85
C ILE A 7 9.67 -12.53 -5.32
N GLU A 8 9.38 -13.81 -5.14
CA GLU A 8 10.29 -14.91 -5.54
C GLU A 8 10.56 -14.92 -7.06
N PHE A 9 9.57 -14.51 -7.87
CA PHE A 9 9.75 -14.42 -9.33
C PHE A 9 10.51 -13.18 -9.80
N ASN A 10 10.58 -12.14 -8.98
CA ASN A 10 11.22 -10.87 -9.32
C ASN A 10 12.40 -10.56 -8.38
N GLU A 11 12.87 -11.55 -7.61
CA GLU A 11 13.87 -11.36 -6.56
C GLU A 11 15.17 -10.76 -7.11
N ILE A 12 15.57 -11.16 -8.32
CA ILE A 12 16.76 -10.62 -8.97
C ILE A 12 16.69 -9.10 -9.18
N LEU A 13 15.50 -8.57 -9.46
CA LEU A 13 15.29 -7.14 -9.68
C LEU A 13 15.43 -6.33 -8.38
N LEU A 14 15.29 -6.96 -7.20
CA LEU A 14 15.59 -6.27 -5.94
C LEU A 14 17.05 -5.85 -5.84
N PHE A 15 17.95 -6.59 -6.49
CA PHE A 15 19.40 -6.36 -6.44
C PHE A 15 19.94 -5.67 -7.68
N GLU A 16 19.33 -5.89 -8.85
CA GLU A 16 19.82 -5.37 -10.12
C GLU A 16 19.11 -4.10 -10.60
N ASP A 17 17.79 -4.00 -10.40
CA ASP A 17 17.00 -2.86 -10.87
C ASP A 17 15.76 -2.64 -9.98
N LEU A 18 15.98 -1.93 -8.88
CA LEU A 18 14.93 -1.64 -7.90
C LEU A 18 13.80 -0.78 -8.49
N ALA A 19 14.09 0.07 -9.47
CA ALA A 19 13.07 0.91 -10.10
C ALA A 19 12.10 0.04 -10.91
N LEU A 20 12.62 -0.89 -11.71
CA LEU A 20 11.81 -1.85 -12.45
C LEU A 20 11.05 -2.80 -11.53
N PHE A 21 11.66 -3.26 -10.44
CA PHE A 21 10.97 -4.05 -9.41
C PHE A 21 9.74 -3.31 -8.87
N ASN A 22 9.91 -2.04 -8.47
CA ASN A 22 8.85 -1.22 -7.92
C ASN A 22 7.72 -0.96 -8.92
N LEU A 23 8.05 -0.73 -10.20
CA LEU A 23 7.06 -0.57 -11.26
C LEU A 23 6.19 -1.83 -11.40
N LYS A 24 6.83 -3.00 -11.52
CA LYS A 24 6.13 -4.28 -11.62
C LYS A 24 5.30 -4.58 -10.38
N LEU A 25 5.80 -4.24 -9.18
CA LEU A 25 5.09 -4.45 -7.93
C LEU A 25 3.83 -3.57 -7.88
N ALA A 26 3.93 -2.32 -8.31
CA ALA A 26 2.78 -1.41 -8.38
C ALA A 26 1.69 -1.96 -9.33
N GLU A 27 2.08 -2.42 -10.51
CA GLU A 27 1.16 -3.05 -11.47
C GLU A 27 0.51 -4.32 -10.90
N TYR A 28 1.31 -5.19 -10.26
CA TYR A 28 0.81 -6.39 -9.62
C TYR A 28 -0.19 -6.08 -8.50
N LEU A 29 0.10 -5.09 -7.64
CA LEU A 29 -0.79 -4.70 -6.55
C LEU A 29 -2.08 -4.07 -7.08
N ALA A 30 -2.01 -3.27 -8.14
CA ALA A 30 -3.21 -2.74 -8.79
C ALA A 30 -4.10 -3.88 -9.29
N LEU A 31 -3.54 -4.87 -9.98
CA LEU A 31 -4.27 -6.06 -10.46
C LEU A 31 -4.85 -6.88 -9.31
N TYR A 32 -4.02 -7.18 -8.30
CA TYR A 32 -4.41 -7.97 -7.13
C TYR A 32 -5.58 -7.35 -6.38
N ASN A 33 -5.55 -6.03 -6.18
CA ASN A 33 -6.58 -5.34 -5.41
C ASN A 33 -7.87 -5.06 -6.20
N SER A 34 -7.77 -4.89 -7.53
CA SER A 34 -8.92 -4.45 -8.35
C SER A 34 -9.57 -5.54 -9.20
N LYS A 35 -8.89 -6.65 -9.50
CA LYS A 35 -9.41 -7.69 -10.41
C LYS A 35 -9.37 -9.11 -9.85
N ARG A 36 -8.48 -9.39 -8.91
CA ARG A 36 -8.34 -10.75 -8.37
C ARG A 36 -9.45 -11.05 -7.37
N LEU A 37 -10.18 -12.14 -7.60
CA LEU A 37 -11.20 -12.61 -6.68
C LEU A 37 -10.58 -13.46 -5.58
N HIS A 38 -11.03 -13.26 -4.33
CA HIS A 38 -10.53 -13.97 -3.17
C HIS A 38 -11.61 -14.88 -2.58
N LYS A 39 -11.32 -16.18 -2.49
CA LYS A 39 -12.24 -17.15 -1.88
C LYS A 39 -12.64 -16.78 -0.45
N ALA A 40 -11.69 -16.26 0.33
CA ALA A 40 -11.93 -15.80 1.70
C ALA A 40 -12.85 -14.56 1.79
N LEU A 41 -12.97 -13.79 0.70
CA LEU A 41 -13.83 -12.62 0.58
C LEU A 41 -15.10 -12.95 -0.21
N ALA A 42 -15.60 -14.19 -0.14
CA ALA A 42 -16.78 -14.64 -0.89
C ALA A 42 -16.70 -14.36 -2.41
N LEU A 43 -15.50 -14.55 -2.98
CA LEU A 43 -15.20 -14.31 -4.40
C LEU A 43 -15.40 -12.85 -4.84
N THR A 44 -15.21 -11.88 -3.95
CA THR A 44 -15.05 -10.47 -4.33
C THR A 44 -13.58 -10.06 -4.38
N THR A 45 -13.29 -8.93 -5.01
CA THR A 45 -11.97 -8.31 -4.96
C THR A 45 -11.74 -7.60 -3.62
N PRO A 46 -10.48 -7.33 -3.22
CA PRO A 46 -10.19 -6.59 -2.00
C PRO A 46 -10.78 -5.18 -1.99
N VAL A 47 -10.74 -4.46 -3.12
CA VAL A 47 -11.32 -3.11 -3.23
C VAL A 47 -12.84 -3.13 -3.08
N GLU A 48 -13.54 -4.05 -3.75
CA GLU A 48 -14.99 -4.20 -3.61
C GLU A 48 -15.39 -4.51 -2.17
N TYR A 49 -14.63 -5.38 -1.50
CA TYR A 49 -14.85 -5.72 -0.10
C TYR A 49 -14.72 -4.48 0.81
N ILE A 50 -13.66 -3.68 0.65
CA ILE A 50 -13.45 -2.47 1.46
C ILE A 50 -14.58 -1.46 1.25
N LEU A 51 -15.00 -1.25 0.00
CA LEU A 51 -16.10 -0.34 -0.35
C LEU A 51 -17.44 -0.81 0.23
N LYS A 52 -17.72 -2.12 0.15
CA LYS A 52 -18.95 -2.71 0.67
C LYS A 52 -19.04 -2.67 2.20
N GLU A 53 -17.96 -3.02 2.87
CA GLU A 53 -17.91 -3.08 4.34
C GLU A 53 -17.71 -1.70 4.98
N ASN A 54 -17.59 -0.64 4.17
CA ASN A 54 -17.32 0.73 4.61
C ASN A 54 -16.15 0.81 5.60
N LYS A 55 -15.11 -0.01 5.37
CA LYS A 55 -13.92 0.00 6.24
C LYS A 55 -13.08 1.20 5.88
N ASN A 56 -13.06 2.18 6.78
CA ASN A 56 -12.11 3.28 6.68
C ASN A 56 -10.68 2.75 6.75
N CYS A 57 -9.82 3.28 5.89
CA CYS A 57 -8.38 3.07 6.04
C CYS A 57 -7.97 3.67 7.38
N ASN A 58 -7.34 2.87 8.24
CA ASN A 58 -6.87 3.34 9.53
C ASN A 58 -5.73 4.36 9.43
N MET A 59 -5.20 4.61 8.22
CA MET A 59 -4.14 5.58 7.92
C MET A 59 -2.98 5.59 8.94
N TRP A 60 -2.57 4.42 9.45
CA TRP A 60 -1.56 4.31 10.51
C TRP A 60 -0.22 4.96 10.16
N TRP A 61 0.04 5.26 8.89
CA TRP A 61 1.23 6.01 8.47
C TRP A 61 1.31 7.40 9.13
N THR A 62 0.18 8.04 9.47
CA THR A 62 0.16 9.30 10.23
C THR A 62 0.61 9.12 11.69
N HIS A 63 0.58 7.90 12.20
CA HIS A 63 1.06 7.59 13.55
C HIS A 63 2.57 7.38 13.62
N THR A 64 3.28 7.38 12.48
CA THR A 64 4.74 7.28 12.45
C THR A 64 5.39 8.52 13.04
N LEU A 65 6.52 8.35 13.74
CA LEU A 65 7.26 9.46 14.35
C LEU A 65 7.60 10.54 13.32
N HIS A 66 8.02 10.14 12.13
CA HIS A 66 8.37 11.05 11.04
C HIS A 66 7.20 11.95 10.64
N PHE A 67 6.01 11.38 10.44
CA PHE A 67 4.83 12.19 10.11
C PHE A 67 4.41 13.11 11.25
N ARG A 68 4.46 12.64 12.50
CA ARG A 68 4.15 13.47 13.68
C ARG A 68 5.09 14.68 13.79
N LEU A 69 6.38 14.48 13.52
CA LEU A 69 7.38 15.55 13.52
C LEU A 69 7.15 16.56 12.38
N ILE A 70 6.79 16.10 11.18
CA ILE A 70 6.44 16.98 10.06
C ILE A 70 5.20 17.80 10.40
N LEU A 71 4.17 17.16 10.94
CA LEU A 71 2.93 17.83 11.31
C LEU A 71 3.18 18.88 12.41
N SER A 72 4.00 18.57 13.43
CA SER A 72 4.33 19.55 14.47
C SER A 72 5.11 20.74 13.93
N MET A 73 6.06 20.53 13.01
CA MET A 73 6.80 21.63 12.38
C MET A 73 5.89 22.55 11.56
N ILE A 74 4.98 21.98 10.76
CA ILE A 74 4.02 22.74 9.94
C ILE A 74 3.06 23.54 10.83
N VAL A 75 2.52 22.91 11.88
CA VAL A 75 1.62 23.60 12.83
C VAL A 75 2.34 24.76 13.51
N ILE A 76 3.58 24.57 13.98
CA ILE A 76 4.37 25.65 14.60
C ILE A 76 4.56 26.83 13.64
N THR A 77 4.84 26.57 12.35
CA THR A 77 5.01 27.64 11.35
C THR A 77 3.72 28.39 11.01
N HIS A 78 2.55 27.77 11.16
CA HIS A 78 1.25 28.40 10.87
C HIS A 78 0.60 29.08 12.09
N THR A 79 1.01 28.74 13.31
CA THR A 79 0.55 29.41 14.54
C THR A 79 1.48 30.53 15.01
N ALA A 80 2.64 30.70 14.37
CA ALA A 80 3.63 31.74 14.68
C ALA A 80 3.45 33.04 13.86
N VAL A 81 2.29 33.23 13.23
CA VAL A 81 1.85 34.48 12.57
C VAL A 81 0.65 35.05 13.29
#